data_AF-A0A7C4YBQ9-F1
#
_entry.id   AF-A0A7C4YBQ9-F1
#
_cell.length_a   1.000
_cell.length_b   1.000
_cell.length_c   1.000
_cell.angle_alpha   90.00
_cell.angle_beta   90.00
_cell.angle_gamma   90.00
#
_symmetry.space_group_name_H-M   'P 1'
#
loop_
_entity.id
_entity.type
_entity.pdbx_description
1 polymer ?
#
loop_
_entity_poly.entity_id
_entity_poly.type
_entity_poly.pdbx_seq_one_letter_code
_entity_poly.pdbx_strand_id
1 'polypeptide(L)'
;MIHMLIQVVLYLVLLGFLYGENYVHMINGWRGEDYNYCYVVPLVVAYLIWEKRAALRALPSAPSWWGLLPLGLGALLYLLGELGGEFYTLYLSSWWLVMGLLWLHLGWPKLRIMAFPLFFSIAMFPF
;
A
#
# COMPACT_ATOMS: atom_id res chain seq x y z
N MET A 1 -10.52 16.82 -11.30
CA MET A 1 -10.07 15.52 -11.87
C MET A 1 -8.58 15.53 -12.22
N ILE A 2 -8.07 16.53 -12.95
CA ILE A 2 -6.64 16.63 -13.34
C ILE A 2 -5.68 16.65 -12.13
N HIS A 3 -5.96 17.45 -11.10
CA HIS A 3 -5.11 17.50 -9.89
C HIS A 3 -4.96 16.15 -9.19
N MET A 4 -6.03 15.36 -9.11
CA MET A 4 -6.02 14.03 -8.50
C MET A 4 -5.15 13.06 -9.30
N LEU A 5 -5.22 13.13 -10.64
CA LEU A 5 -4.39 12.30 -11.51
C LEU A 5 -2.89 12.62 -11.32
N ILE A 6 -2.55 13.92 -11.23
CA ILE A 6 -1.17 14.36 -10.98
C ILE A 6 -0.65 13.82 -9.66
N GLN A 7 -1.46 13.88 -8.58
CA GLN A 7 -1.08 13.34 -7.27
C GLN A 7 -0.84 11.83 -7.33
N VAL A 8 -1.71 11.07 -7.99
CA VAL A 8 -1.54 9.61 -8.14
C VAL A 8 -0.27 9.29 -8.91
N VAL A 9 -0.02 9.96 -10.04
CA VAL A 9 1.20 9.76 -10.82
C VAL A 9 2.44 10.11 -10.01
N LEU A 10 2.42 11.24 -9.29
CA LEU A 10 3.52 11.64 -8.42
C LEU A 10 3.83 10.59 -7.35
N TYR A 11 2.82 10.07 -6.67
CA TYR A 11 3.02 9.04 -5.66
C TYR A 11 3.51 7.72 -6.25
N LEU A 12 3.02 7.32 -7.42
CA LEU A 12 3.52 6.13 -8.11
C LEU A 12 4.98 6.28 -8.51
N VAL A 13 5.38 7.46 -9.01
CA VAL A 13 6.77 7.76 -9.35
C VAL A 13 7.66 7.73 -8.10
N LEU A 14 7.22 8.36 -7.00
CA LEU A 14 7.98 8.37 -5.74
C LEU A 14 8.13 6.97 -5.14
N LEU A 15 7.05 6.18 -5.12
CA LEU A 15 7.09 4.80 -4.63
C LEU A 15 7.95 3.92 -5.55
N GLY A 16 7.86 4.09 -6.86
CA GLY A 16 8.72 3.38 -7.82
C GLY A 16 10.20 3.73 -7.66
N PHE A 17 10.52 4.98 -7.36
CA PHE A 17 11.88 5.42 -7.11
C PHE A 17 12.44 4.87 -5.78
N LEU A 18 11.65 4.91 -4.70
CA LEU A 18 12.10 4.48 -3.37
C LEU A 18 12.07 2.95 -3.18
N TYR A 19 11.11 2.25 -3.78
CA TYR A 19 10.86 0.83 -3.53
C TYR A 19 10.99 -0.05 -4.78
N GLY A 20 11.39 0.51 -5.93
CA GLY A 20 11.47 -0.24 -7.19
C GLY A 20 12.31 -1.51 -7.08
N GLU A 21 13.52 -1.42 -6.55
CA GLU A 21 14.39 -2.58 -6.34
C GLU A 21 13.81 -3.57 -5.32
N ASN A 22 13.23 -3.05 -4.24
CA ASN A 22 12.56 -3.85 -3.22
C ASN A 22 11.40 -4.68 -3.81
N TYR A 23 10.58 -4.07 -4.67
CA TYR A 23 9.49 -4.77 -5.34
C TYR A 23 9.97 -5.79 -6.37
N VAL A 24 11.06 -5.52 -7.09
CA VAL A 24 11.67 -6.51 -7.97
C VAL A 24 12.18 -7.71 -7.17
N HIS A 25 12.83 -7.47 -6.03
CA HIS A 25 13.24 -8.54 -5.12
C HIS A 25 12.05 -9.36 -4.63
N MET A 26 10.97 -8.69 -4.22
CA MET A 26 9.73 -9.33 -3.77
C MET A 26 9.12 -10.24 -4.84
N ILE A 27 8.95 -9.73 -6.06
CA ILE A 27 8.35 -10.48 -7.18
C ILE A 27 9.23 -11.67 -7.56
N ASN A 28 10.56 -11.54 -7.53
CA ASN A 28 11.46 -12.67 -7.76
C ASN A 28 11.31 -13.73 -6.66
N GLY A 29 11.11 -13.32 -5.40
CA GLY A 29 10.84 -14.21 -4.26
C GLY A 29 9.57 -15.04 -4.43
N TRP A 30 8.55 -14.52 -5.10
CA TRP A 30 7.30 -15.26 -5.38
C TRP A 30 7.49 -16.49 -6.27
N ARG A 31 8.66 -16.68 -6.90
CA ARG A 31 8.97 -17.90 -7.66
C ARG A 31 9.20 -19.13 -6.77
N GLY A 32 9.43 -18.94 -5.47
CA GLY A 32 9.53 -20.05 -4.52
C GLY A 32 8.22 -20.85 -4.44
N GLU A 33 8.31 -22.17 -4.26
CA GLU A 33 7.14 -23.06 -4.21
C GLU A 33 6.14 -22.65 -3.12
N ASP A 34 6.64 -22.19 -1.98
CA ASP A 34 5.83 -21.75 -0.84
C ASP A 34 5.17 -20.37 -1.05
N TYR A 35 5.66 -19.56 -2.00
CA TYR A 35 5.25 -18.16 -2.20
C TYR A 35 4.55 -17.89 -3.54
N ASN A 36 4.27 -18.93 -4.33
CA ASN A 36 3.61 -18.74 -5.63
C ASN A 36 2.22 -18.09 -5.51
N TYR A 37 1.56 -18.26 -4.37
CA TYR A 37 0.23 -17.72 -4.13
C TYR A 37 0.26 -16.18 -4.10
N CYS A 38 1.41 -15.58 -3.81
CA CYS A 38 1.58 -14.13 -3.77
C CYS A 38 1.28 -13.46 -5.11
N TYR A 39 1.44 -14.14 -6.25
CA TYR A 39 1.00 -13.63 -7.56
C TYR A 39 -0.50 -13.37 -7.63
N VAL A 40 -1.31 -14.14 -6.89
CA VAL A 40 -2.77 -14.05 -6.88
C VAL A 40 -3.27 -12.99 -5.90
N VAL A 41 -2.51 -12.70 -4.84
CA VAL A 41 -2.90 -11.75 -3.79
C VAL A 41 -3.26 -10.35 -4.33
N PRO A 42 -2.45 -9.69 -5.19
CA PRO A 42 -2.80 -8.39 -5.76
C PRO A 42 -4.13 -8.40 -6.54
N LEU A 43 -4.42 -9.49 -7.26
CA LEU A 43 -5.66 -9.65 -8.01
C LEU A 43 -6.86 -9.75 -7.08
N VAL A 44 -6.72 -10.52 -5.99
CA VAL A 44 -7.76 -10.65 -4.96
C VAL A 44 -7.99 -9.31 -4.25
N VAL A 45 -6.93 -8.58 -3.87
CA VAL A 45 -7.05 -7.25 -3.28
C VAL A 45 -7.81 -6.30 -4.21
N ALA A 46 -7.45 -6.25 -5.50
CA ALA A 46 -8.12 -5.41 -6.49
C ALA A 46 -9.60 -5.78 -6.63
N TYR A 47 -9.93 -7.08 -6.66
CA TYR A 47 -11.30 -7.57 -6.70
C TYR A 47 -12.09 -7.18 -5.44
N LEU A 48 -11.53 -7.36 -4.24
CA LEU A 48 -12.19 -7.01 -2.98
C LEU A 48 -12.47 -5.50 -2.87
N ILE A 49 -11.57 -4.66 -3.38
CA ILE A 49 -11.80 -3.21 -3.46
C ILE A 49 -12.90 -2.90 -4.48
N TRP A 50 -12.87 -3.56 -5.64
CA TRP A 50 -13.89 -3.40 -6.69
C TRP A 50 -15.28 -3.83 -6.24
N GLU A 51 -15.39 -4.90 -5.46
CA GLU A 51 -16.63 -5.37 -4.86
C GLU A 51 -17.26 -4.27 -3.98
N LYS A 52 -16.44 -3.55 -3.22
CA LYS A 52 -16.87 -2.46 -2.33
C LYS A 52 -17.06 -1.10 -3.02
N ARG A 53 -16.91 -1.01 -4.35
CA ARG A 53 -16.95 0.26 -5.10
C ARG A 53 -18.23 1.08 -4.88
N ALA A 54 -19.38 0.42 -4.73
CA ALA A 54 -20.65 1.10 -4.51
C ALA A 54 -20.67 1.83 -3.15
N ALA A 55 -20.26 1.14 -2.09
CA ALA A 55 -20.11 1.73 -0.75
C ALA A 55 -19.07 2.85 -0.73
N LEU A 56 -17.94 2.68 -1.45
CA LEU A 56 -16.89 3.70 -1.55
C LEU A 56 -17.33 4.95 -2.30
N ARG A 57 -18.21 4.83 -3.29
CA ARG A 57 -18.78 5.96 -4.05
C ARG A 57 -19.90 6.67 -3.28
N ALA A 58 -20.64 5.95 -2.44
CA ALA A 58 -21.70 6.53 -1.63
C ALA A 58 -21.18 7.48 -0.54
N LEU A 59 -19.94 7.30 -0.10
CA LEU A 59 -19.30 8.18 0.88
C LEU A 59 -18.45 9.28 0.19
N PRO A 60 -18.57 10.55 0.60
CA PRO A 60 -17.63 11.58 0.17
C PRO A 60 -16.22 11.29 0.73
N SER A 61 -15.19 11.68 -0.01
CA SER A 61 -13.82 11.65 0.52
C SER A 61 -13.64 12.82 1.49
N ALA A 62 -13.11 12.56 2.69
CA ALA A 62 -12.87 13.56 3.71
C ALA A 62 -11.37 13.55 4.09
N PRO A 63 -10.54 14.43 3.49
CA PRO A 63 -9.12 14.47 3.75
C PRO A 63 -8.83 14.66 5.24
N SER A 64 -7.79 13.99 5.75
CA SER A 64 -7.49 13.98 7.19
C SER A 64 -5.99 13.96 7.46
N TRP A 65 -5.53 14.93 8.26
CA TRP A 65 -4.14 15.01 8.72
C TRP A 65 -3.70 13.83 9.58
N TRP A 66 -4.64 13.06 10.14
CA TRP A 66 -4.33 11.82 10.86
C TRP A 66 -3.63 10.77 9.97
N GLY A 67 -3.77 10.87 8.64
CA GLY A 67 -2.99 10.07 7.70
C GLY A 67 -1.48 10.33 7.73
N LEU A 68 -1.03 11.43 8.34
CA LEU A 68 0.40 11.67 8.56
C LEU A 68 1.02 10.70 9.56
N LEU A 69 0.25 10.14 10.51
CA LEU A 69 0.78 9.18 11.48
C LEU A 69 1.30 7.89 10.80
N PRO A 70 0.49 7.15 10.04
CA PRO A 70 0.97 5.99 9.30
C PRO A 70 2.02 6.36 8.24
N LEU A 71 1.96 7.55 7.63
CA LEU A 71 3.03 8.03 6.75
C LEU A 71 4.37 8.17 7.48
N GLY A 72 4.37 8.79 8.66
CA GLY A 72 5.56 8.94 9.50
C GLY A 72 6.12 7.60 9.95
N LEU A 73 5.24 6.66 10.32
CA LEU A 73 5.64 5.29 10.66
C LEU A 73 6.27 4.58 9.45
N GLY A 74 5.67 4.69 8.27
CA GLY A 74 6.24 4.14 7.03
C GLY A 74 7.62 4.71 6.74
N ALA A 75 7.80 6.03 6.87
CA ALA A 75 9.10 6.68 6.69
C ALA A 75 10.14 6.22 7.73
N LEU A 76 9.75 6.06 8.99
CA LEU A 76 10.65 5.52 10.03
C LEU A 76 11.08 4.08 9.71
N LEU A 77 10.12 3.23 9.34
CA LEU A 77 10.39 1.85 8.94
C LEU A 77 11.26 1.77 7.68
N TYR A 78 11.14 2.74 6.76
CA TYR A 78 12.01 2.81 5.60
C TYR A 78 13.46 2.98 6.03
N LEU A 79 13.73 3.95 6.91
CA LEU A 79 15.07 4.21 7.43
C LEU A 79 15.62 2.99 8.17
N LEU A 80 14.81 2.33 9.00
CA LEU A 80 15.22 1.12 9.71
C LEU A 80 15.50 -0.05 8.77
N GLY A 81 14.65 -0.28 7.77
CA GLY A 81 14.81 -1.36 6.80
C GLY A 81 16.03 -1.15 5.91
N GLU A 82 16.28 0.09 5.46
CA GLU A 82 17.43 0.43 4.64
C GLU A 82 18.74 0.30 5.42
N LEU A 83 18.79 0.81 6.66
CA LEU A 83 19.97 0.69 7.53
C LEU A 83 20.20 -0.74 8.02
N GLY A 84 19.12 -1.51 8.22
CA GLY A 84 19.17 -2.89 8.67
C GLY A 84 19.40 -3.91 7.54
N GLY A 85 19.23 -3.51 6.28
CA GLY A 85 19.28 -4.42 5.13
C GLY A 85 18.13 -5.43 5.11
N GLU A 86 16.98 -5.08 5.70
CA GLU A 86 15.84 -5.99 5.85
C GLU A 86 14.71 -5.66 4.86
N PHE A 87 14.58 -6.50 3.83
CA PHE A 87 13.53 -6.34 2.80
C PHE A 87 12.11 -6.38 3.36
N TYR A 88 11.82 -7.26 4.32
CA TYR A 88 10.48 -7.36 4.90
C TYR A 88 10.05 -6.07 5.61
N THR A 89 10.98 -5.42 6.32
CA THR A 89 10.78 -4.13 6.96
C THR A 89 10.51 -3.04 5.91
N LEU A 90 11.18 -3.08 4.75
CA LEU A 90 10.92 -2.20 3.61
C LEU A 90 9.55 -2.45 2.97
N TYR A 91 9.08 -3.70 2.90
CA TYR A 91 7.73 -4.01 2.42
C TYR A 91 6.65 -3.44 3.33
N LEU A 92 6.79 -3.65 4.64
CA LEU A 92 5.90 -3.07 5.65
C LEU A 92 5.93 -1.54 5.63
N SER A 93 7.11 -0.95 5.47
CA SER A 93 7.28 0.50 5.29
C SER A 93 6.43 1.01 4.12
N SER A 94 6.53 0.37 2.96
CA SER A 94 5.77 0.75 1.77
C SER A 94 4.25 0.61 1.98
N TRP A 95 3.82 -0.43 2.71
CA TRP A 95 2.42 -0.64 3.06
C TRP A 95 1.88 0.47 3.96
N TRP A 96 2.64 0.86 4.98
CA TRP A 96 2.29 1.97 5.88
C TRP A 96 2.21 3.31 5.15
N LEU A 97 3.10 3.55 4.19
CA LEU A 97 3.02 4.75 3.34
C LEU A 97 1.73 4.77 2.52
N VAL A 98 1.38 3.66 1.86
CA VAL A 98 0.13 3.57 1.10
C VAL A 98 -1.09 3.77 2.00
N MET A 99 -1.11 3.15 3.20
CA MET A 99 -2.19 3.36 4.18
C MET A 99 -2.34 4.82 4.56
N GLY A 100 -1.23 5.50 4.81
CA GLY A 100 -1.26 6.90 5.18
C GLY A 100 -1.67 7.83 4.05
N LEU A 101 -1.23 7.59 2.81
CA LEU A 101 -1.72 8.32 1.63
C LEU A 101 -3.23 8.13 1.45
N LEU A 102 -3.73 6.89 1.57
CA LEU A 102 -5.16 6.61 1.47
C LEU A 102 -5.94 7.31 2.57
N TRP A 103 -5.47 7.30 3.82
CA TRP A 103 -6.11 8.04 4.90
C TRP A 103 -6.13 9.54 4.63
N LEU A 104 -4.98 10.09 4.22
CA LEU A 104 -4.80 11.51 4.00
C LEU A 104 -5.81 12.07 2.99
N HIS A 105 -6.11 11.31 1.93
CA HIS A 105 -6.99 11.74 0.85
C HIS A 105 -8.44 11.25 0.99
N LEU A 106 -8.66 10.01 1.44
CA LEU A 106 -9.99 9.39 1.46
C LEU A 106 -10.69 9.51 2.80
N GLY A 107 -9.92 9.66 3.87
CA GLY A 107 -10.41 9.71 5.24
C GLY A 107 -10.67 8.33 5.85
N TRP A 108 -10.83 8.33 7.18
CA TRP A 108 -11.08 7.14 7.97
C TRP A 108 -12.30 6.30 7.54
N PRO A 109 -13.45 6.89 7.17
CA PRO A 109 -14.63 6.10 6.80
C PRO A 109 -14.40 5.17 5.60
N LYS A 110 -13.69 5.63 4.57
CA LYS A 110 -13.38 4.81 3.38
C LYS A 110 -12.33 3.75 3.67
N LEU A 111 -11.34 4.08 4.50
CA LEU A 111 -10.37 3.09 4.97
C LEU A 111 -11.05 1.94 5.72
N ARG A 112 -12.04 2.21 6.57
CA ARG A 112 -12.78 1.13 7.27
C ARG A 112 -13.49 0.19 6.31
N ILE A 113 -14.04 0.71 5.20
CA ILE A 113 -14.64 -0.12 4.16
C ILE A 113 -13.57 -1.01 3.51
N MET A 114 -12.39 -0.46 3.24
CA MET A 114 -11.27 -1.17 2.61
C MET A 114 -10.41 -1.96 3.59
N ALA A 115 -10.70 -1.95 4.89
CA ALA A 115 -9.80 -2.48 5.91
C ALA A 115 -9.38 -3.94 5.61
N PHE A 116 -10.35 -4.80 5.29
CA PHE A 116 -10.07 -6.19 4.92
C PHE A 116 -9.13 -6.31 3.71
N PRO A 117 -9.44 -5.76 2.51
CA PRO A 117 -8.50 -5.78 1.38
C PRO A 117 -7.12 -5.21 1.70
N LEU A 118 -7.06 -4.15 2.51
CA LEU A 118 -5.80 -3.48 2.87
C LEU A 118 -4.94 -4.32 3.82
N PHE A 119 -5.52 -5.01 4.80
CA PHE A 119 -4.77 -5.96 5.62
C PHE A 119 -4.41 -7.22 4.86
N PHE A 120 -5.32 -7.72 4.01
CA PHE A 120 -5.06 -8.89 3.17
C PHE A 120 -3.89 -8.66 2.22
N SER A 121 -3.63 -7.42 1.79
CA SER A 121 -2.51 -7.11 0.91
C SER A 121 -1.14 -7.44 1.50
N ILE A 122 -0.99 -7.46 2.83
CA ILE A 122 0.26 -7.86 3.52
C ILE A 122 0.64 -9.30 3.16
N ALA A 123 -0.34 -10.16 2.85
CA ALA A 123 -0.09 -11.54 2.46
C ALA A 123 0.75 -11.70 1.18
N MET A 124 1.00 -10.61 0.43
CA MET A 124 1.89 -10.64 -0.73
C MET A 124 3.37 -10.55 -0.37
N PHE A 125 3.72 -10.26 0.89
CA PHE A 125 5.10 -10.10 1.31
C PHE A 125 5.70 -11.46 1.69
N PRO A 126 6.69 -11.97 0.92
CA PRO A 126 7.40 -13.19 1.28
C PRO A 126 8.28 -12.91 2.51
N PHE A 127 8.32 -13.87 3.44
CA PHE A 127 9.17 -13.82 4.64
C PHE A 127 10.44 -14.67 4.45
#